data_AF-A0A452U093-F1
#
_entry.id   AF-A0A452U093-F1
#
_cell.length_a   1.000
_cell.length_b   1.000
_cell.length_c   1.000
_cell.angle_alpha   90.00
_cell.angle_beta   90.00
_cell.angle_gamma   90.00
#
_symmetry.space_group_name_H-M   'P 1'
#
loop_
_entity.id
_entity.type
_entity.pdbx_description
1 polymer ?
#
loop_
_entity_poly.entity_id
_entity_poly.type
_entity_poly.pdbx_seq_one_letter_code
_entity_poly.pdbx_strand_id
1 'polypeptide(L)'
;MEGITTFKSDYRPYEIVQQPRHVPEEYKPKQGEIDLGTTYKRDFNSYKVQPVAIVRPLERQRVKQGKVDTVPTYKDDYRAWDVQKIDLYKPEQTYHPPAVKFGNSTTFQDDFVPQEIKPRQSFKPSPVVKRSIVPFNGDTSHRLDYVPYQLEFKFARPKEVYKPTNQPFEDLTTHRYDFQGLVGETAKICRPPYTRVTQNAHFEGSTEFRESFQPWEIPAPEAKKPQEYVPPAGTMQLNSTSHLDYVPHQTTRVSPIRPVSQRRNYNFPFQGKSTTKEDFPAWECCRQGLIKQQQQIPNPSGKFDGWSTSRSHYVPHELIPTESCKPAHALLTSSAPFDDTTVYSLDYTPKKQGTCPASYPSPPGYIFETTNSRGHQFFRKVTPAVEAF
;
A
#
# COMPACT_ATOMS: atom_id res chain seq x y z
N MET A 1 -2.93 6.37 44.68
CA MET A 1 -2.71 4.96 44.26
C MET A 1 -2.45 4.98 42.77
N GLU A 2 -1.17 5.05 42.39
CA GLU A 2 -0.76 4.99 41.00
C GLU A 2 -0.32 3.56 40.71
N GLY A 3 -1.02 2.90 39.79
CA GLY A 3 -0.83 1.50 39.42
C GLY A 3 0.49 1.29 38.68
N ILE A 4 1.55 1.02 39.42
CA ILE A 4 2.82 0.54 38.88
C ILE A 4 2.80 -0.98 39.01
N THR A 5 2.35 -1.66 37.96
CA THR A 5 2.44 -3.11 37.86
C THR A 5 3.89 -3.51 37.60
N THR A 6 4.31 -4.62 38.19
CA THR A 6 5.66 -5.20 38.20
C THR A 6 6.24 -5.52 36.82
N PHE A 7 5.50 -5.30 35.74
CA PHE A 7 5.92 -5.61 34.38
C PHE A 7 6.83 -4.54 33.75
N LYS A 8 6.85 -3.31 34.27
CA LYS A 8 7.61 -2.19 33.68
C LYS A 8 9.05 -2.02 34.22
N SER A 9 9.44 -2.71 35.30
CA SER A 9 10.78 -2.60 35.90
C SER A 9 11.86 -3.44 35.23
N ASP A 10 11.47 -4.42 34.41
CA ASP A 10 12.39 -5.48 33.96
C ASP A 10 12.86 -5.29 32.51
N TYR A 11 12.38 -4.24 31.82
CA TYR A 11 12.80 -3.95 30.45
C TYR A 11 14.13 -3.17 30.44
N ARG A 12 15.24 -3.87 30.20
CA ARG A 12 16.49 -3.23 29.77
C ARG A 12 16.49 -3.09 28.25
N PRO A 13 16.52 -1.86 27.69
CA PRO A 13 16.66 -1.69 26.25
C PRO A 13 18.03 -2.22 25.82
N TYR A 14 18.04 -3.19 24.91
CA TYR A 14 19.28 -3.71 24.33
C TYR A 14 19.88 -2.64 23.40
N GLU A 15 21.19 -2.40 23.49
CA GLU A 15 21.90 -1.60 22.50
C GLU A 15 21.93 -2.35 21.16
N ILE A 16 21.15 -1.85 20.20
CA ILE A 16 21.13 -2.38 18.84
C ILE A 16 22.39 -1.87 18.14
N VAL A 17 23.44 -2.68 18.15
CA VAL A 17 24.62 -2.43 17.30
C VAL A 17 24.16 -2.57 15.86
N GLN A 18 24.28 -1.51 15.06
CA GLN A 18 23.95 -1.57 13.64
C GLN A 18 24.85 -2.61 12.97
N GLN A 19 24.24 -3.64 12.36
CA GLN A 19 24.97 -4.62 11.57
C GLN A 19 25.77 -3.88 10.48
N PRO A 20 27.05 -4.23 10.26
CA PRO A 20 27.84 -3.62 9.21
C PRO A 20 27.15 -3.86 7.86
N ARG A 21 26.61 -2.79 7.28
CA ARG A 21 25.99 -2.84 5.96
C ARG A 21 27.11 -2.93 4.93
N HIS A 22 26.98 -3.89 4.01
CA HIS A 22 27.87 -4.01 2.87
C HIS A 22 27.82 -2.73 2.04
N VAL A 23 28.93 -1.99 1.99
CA VAL A 23 29.06 -0.82 1.12
C VAL A 23 29.16 -1.34 -0.32
N PRO A 24 28.29 -0.94 -1.26
CA PRO A 24 28.39 -1.38 -2.64
C PRO A 24 29.74 -0.96 -3.22
N GLU A 25 30.47 -1.90 -3.83
CA GLU A 25 31.70 -1.58 -4.55
C GLU A 25 31.39 -0.57 -5.67
N GLU A 26 32.20 0.49 -5.75
CA GLU A 26 32.08 1.47 -6.82
C GLU A 26 32.23 0.79 -8.19
N TYR A 27 31.21 0.96 -9.02
CA TYR A 27 31.15 0.34 -10.34
C TYR A 27 32.29 0.86 -11.22
N LYS A 28 33.22 -0.04 -11.59
CA LYS A 28 34.22 0.23 -12.61
C LYS A 28 33.62 -0.11 -13.98
N PRO A 29 33.32 0.89 -14.83
CA PRO A 29 32.81 0.62 -16.17
C PRO A 29 33.81 -0.22 -16.95
N LYS A 30 33.34 -1.32 -17.53
CA LYS A 30 34.17 -2.15 -18.41
C LYS A 30 34.55 -1.31 -19.62
N GLN A 31 35.85 -1.14 -19.88
CA GLN A 31 36.33 -0.44 -21.07
C GLN A 31 35.97 -1.25 -22.31
N GLY A 32 35.01 -0.76 -23.08
CA GLY A 32 34.62 -1.29 -24.38
C GLY A 32 33.85 -0.20 -25.13
N GLU A 33 34.17 0.01 -26.41
CA GLU A 33 33.46 0.94 -27.28
C GLU A 33 32.07 0.36 -27.57
N ILE A 34 31.04 0.99 -27.02
CA ILE A 34 29.64 0.62 -27.23
C ILE A 34 29.14 1.32 -28.50
N ASP A 35 28.74 0.58 -29.53
CA ASP A 35 28.11 1.15 -30.73
C ASP A 35 26.72 1.68 -30.39
N LEU A 36 26.66 2.98 -30.08
CA LEU A 36 25.42 3.73 -29.79
C LEU A 36 24.65 4.12 -31.07
N GLY A 37 25.06 3.62 -32.24
CA GLY A 37 24.39 3.85 -33.52
C GLY A 37 23.09 3.06 -33.62
N THR A 38 21.97 3.67 -33.26
CA THR A 38 20.64 3.11 -33.58
C THR A 38 20.42 3.13 -35.09
N THR A 39 19.66 2.16 -35.62
CA THR A 39 19.30 2.08 -37.05
C THR A 39 18.66 3.37 -37.55
N TYR A 40 17.90 4.05 -36.69
CA TYR A 40 17.30 5.36 -36.96
C TYR A 40 18.31 6.43 -37.42
N LYS A 41 19.50 6.51 -36.80
CA LYS A 41 20.55 7.45 -37.22
C LYS A 41 21.24 7.05 -38.52
N ARG A 42 21.24 5.76 -38.87
CA ARG A 42 21.80 5.27 -40.14
C ARG A 42 20.83 5.55 -41.30
N ASP A 43 19.53 5.39 -41.05
CA ASP A 43 18.50 5.42 -42.11
C ASP A 43 17.97 6.82 -42.39
N PHE A 44 18.02 7.75 -41.42
CA PHE A 44 17.43 9.10 -41.56
C PHE A 44 18.50 10.21 -41.67
N ASN A 45 19.20 10.24 -42.80
CA ASN A 45 20.14 11.31 -43.13
C ASN A 45 19.44 12.46 -43.89
N SER A 46 19.68 13.71 -43.49
CA SER A 46 19.12 14.88 -44.20
C SER A 46 19.89 15.16 -45.50
N TYR A 47 19.23 14.91 -46.63
CA TYR A 47 19.79 15.25 -47.95
C TYR A 47 19.51 16.73 -48.27
N LYS A 48 20.54 17.51 -48.58
CA LYS A 48 20.38 18.87 -49.09
C LYS A 48 19.95 18.81 -50.55
N VAL A 49 18.65 19.00 -50.80
CA VAL A 49 18.10 19.13 -52.16
C VAL A 49 18.47 20.52 -52.69
N GLN A 50 19.17 20.57 -53.82
CA GLN A 50 19.35 21.84 -54.54
C GLN A 50 18.03 22.22 -55.22
N PRO A 51 17.60 23.49 -55.16
CA PRO A 51 16.34 23.90 -55.79
C PRO A 51 16.43 23.65 -57.30
N VAL A 52 15.45 22.92 -57.84
CA VAL A 52 15.31 22.69 -59.27
C VAL A 52 15.13 24.04 -59.96
N ALA A 53 15.99 24.33 -60.94
CA ALA A 53 15.91 25.57 -61.71
C ALA A 53 14.54 25.68 -62.39
N ILE A 54 13.75 26.68 -61.99
CA ILE A 54 12.49 27.00 -62.64
C ILE A 54 12.83 27.46 -64.07
N VAL A 55 12.61 26.60 -65.06
CA VAL A 55 12.77 26.97 -66.47
C VAL A 55 11.62 27.93 -66.81
N ARG A 56 11.88 29.24 -66.73
CA ARG A 56 10.97 30.24 -67.30
C ARG A 56 10.90 30.02 -68.82
N PRO A 57 9.72 30.07 -69.45
CA PRO A 57 9.61 29.95 -70.90
C PRO A 57 10.43 31.05 -71.58
N LEU A 58 11.09 30.69 -72.68
CA LEU A 58 11.95 31.57 -73.46
C LEU A 58 11.14 32.73 -74.04
N GLU A 59 11.10 33.86 -73.34
CA GLU A 59 10.53 35.09 -73.85
C GLU A 59 11.43 35.61 -74.98
N ARG A 60 10.93 35.58 -76.22
CA ARG A 60 11.62 36.15 -77.37
C ARG A 60 11.66 37.68 -77.23
N GLN A 61 12.72 38.20 -76.61
CA GLN A 61 12.96 39.64 -76.60
C GLN A 61 13.40 40.10 -78.01
N ARG A 62 12.53 40.88 -78.66
CA ARG A 62 12.94 41.74 -79.78
C ARG A 62 13.98 42.72 -79.26
N VAL A 63 15.19 42.65 -79.81
CA VAL A 63 16.23 43.66 -79.60
C VAL A 63 15.71 44.99 -80.15
N LYS A 64 15.25 45.87 -79.26
CA LYS A 64 15.13 47.30 -79.55
C LYS A 64 16.47 47.93 -79.20
N GLN A 65 17.11 48.53 -80.21
CA GLN A 65 18.38 49.22 -80.06
C GLN A 65 18.27 50.42 -79.12
N GLY A 66 19.34 50.66 -78.34
CA GLY A 66 19.62 51.89 -77.61
C GLY A 66 18.83 52.08 -76.32
N LYS A 67 19.34 51.58 -75.18
CA LYS A 67 18.93 52.12 -73.87
C LYS A 67 19.52 53.52 -73.75
N VAL A 68 18.66 54.53 -73.74
CA VAL A 68 19.06 55.89 -73.39
C VAL A 68 18.98 55.98 -71.86
N ASP A 69 20.12 55.81 -71.20
CA ASP A 69 20.26 55.99 -69.74
C ASP A 69 20.31 57.49 -69.43
N THR A 70 19.20 58.18 -69.65
CA THR A 70 19.02 59.57 -69.20
C THR A 70 18.49 59.54 -67.76
N VAL A 71 19.38 59.83 -66.81
CA VAL A 71 18.96 60.16 -65.44
C VAL A 71 18.38 61.58 -65.48
N PRO A 72 17.09 61.78 -65.15
CA PRO A 72 16.50 63.11 -65.14
C PRO A 72 17.18 63.97 -64.08
N THR A 73 17.43 65.25 -64.38
CA THR A 73 18.22 66.19 -63.55
C THR A 73 17.77 66.20 -62.09
N TYR A 74 16.46 66.10 -61.85
CA TYR A 74 15.87 65.99 -60.52
C TYR A 74 16.47 64.87 -59.65
N LYS A 75 16.76 63.70 -60.24
CA LYS A 75 17.29 62.56 -59.50
C LYS A 75 18.77 62.72 -59.13
N ASP A 76 19.50 63.52 -59.90
CA ASP A 76 20.91 63.82 -59.63
C ASP A 76 21.06 65.00 -58.65
N ASP A 77 20.20 66.02 -58.77
CA ASP A 77 20.19 67.22 -57.91
C ASP A 77 19.69 66.92 -56.49
N TYR A 78 18.69 66.04 -56.33
CA TYR A 78 18.11 65.66 -55.05
C TYR A 78 18.58 64.30 -54.55
N ARG A 79 19.89 64.05 -54.64
CA ARG A 79 20.50 62.89 -53.97
C ARG A 79 20.67 63.16 -52.48
N ALA A 80 20.59 62.11 -51.66
CA ALA A 80 20.87 62.22 -50.23
C ALA A 80 22.35 62.59 -50.03
N TRP A 81 22.62 63.85 -49.69
CA TRP A 81 23.97 64.29 -49.35
C TRP A 81 24.34 63.78 -47.96
N ASP A 82 25.55 63.24 -47.83
CA ASP A 82 26.06 62.76 -46.55
C ASP A 82 26.44 63.98 -45.68
N VAL A 83 25.52 64.38 -44.80
CA VAL A 83 25.72 65.51 -43.91
C VAL A 83 26.68 65.06 -42.81
N GLN A 84 27.90 65.61 -42.78
CA GLN A 84 28.81 65.36 -41.68
C GLN A 84 28.18 65.84 -40.37
N LYS A 85 27.95 64.89 -39.45
CA LYS A 85 27.45 65.20 -38.12
C LYS A 85 28.50 66.06 -37.42
N ILE A 86 28.14 67.30 -37.11
CA ILE A 86 28.92 68.14 -36.19
C ILE A 86 28.77 67.49 -34.82
N ASP A 87 29.87 67.00 -34.26
CA ASP A 87 29.91 66.47 -32.91
C ASP A 87 29.52 67.60 -31.94
N LEU A 88 28.36 67.44 -31.30
CA LEU A 88 27.91 68.35 -30.25
C LEU A 88 28.91 68.24 -29.10
N TYR A 89 29.72 69.28 -28.88
CA TYR A 89 30.55 69.43 -27.69
C TYR A 89 29.62 69.64 -26.48
N LYS A 90 29.02 68.56 -25.98
CA LYS A 90 28.42 68.53 -24.66
C LYS A 90 29.52 68.13 -23.68
N PRO A 91 29.81 68.92 -22.62
CA PRO A 91 30.67 68.43 -21.56
C PRO A 91 30.03 67.14 -21.00
N GLU A 92 30.80 66.05 -20.96
CA GLU A 92 30.36 64.80 -20.34
C GLU A 92 30.09 65.05 -18.84
N GLN A 93 28.84 65.29 -18.47
CA GLN A 93 28.40 65.17 -17.09
C GLN A 93 28.16 63.68 -16.81
N THR A 94 29.23 62.97 -16.49
CA THR A 94 29.16 61.62 -15.97
C THR A 94 28.50 61.68 -14.59
N TYR A 95 27.25 61.24 -14.50
CA TYR A 95 26.56 61.11 -13.23
C TYR A 95 27.25 60.05 -12.36
N HIS A 96 27.83 60.47 -11.25
CA HIS A 96 28.36 59.56 -10.23
C HIS A 96 27.28 59.30 -9.19
N PRO A 97 26.65 58.12 -9.16
CA PRO A 97 25.68 57.79 -8.13
C PRO A 97 26.36 57.80 -6.74
N PRO A 98 25.66 58.22 -5.68
CA PRO A 98 26.20 58.16 -4.32
C PRO A 98 26.59 56.73 -3.96
N ALA A 99 27.85 56.53 -3.54
CA ALA A 99 28.36 55.22 -3.14
C ALA A 99 27.79 54.72 -1.80
N VAL A 100 27.14 55.62 -1.04
CA VAL A 100 26.55 55.32 0.27
C VAL A 100 25.15 54.77 0.08
N LYS A 101 24.93 53.53 0.53
CA LYS A 101 23.60 52.90 0.51
C LYS A 101 22.69 53.58 1.52
N PHE A 102 21.41 53.75 1.16
CA PHE A 102 20.37 54.24 2.05
C PHE A 102 20.14 53.22 3.17
N GLY A 103 20.80 53.43 4.31
CA GLY A 103 20.88 52.52 5.44
C GLY A 103 19.95 52.90 6.58
N ASN A 104 18.68 53.18 6.28
CA ASN A 104 17.67 53.42 7.31
C ASN A 104 16.86 52.13 7.44
N SER A 105 17.12 51.33 8.47
CA SER A 105 16.22 50.24 8.85
C SER A 105 14.85 50.86 9.15
N THR A 106 13.79 50.21 8.69
CA THR A 106 12.44 50.67 9.04
C THR A 106 12.20 50.36 10.51
N THR A 107 11.38 51.17 11.19
CA THR A 107 11.00 50.93 12.60
C THR A 107 10.51 49.50 12.83
N PHE A 108 9.82 48.91 11.86
CA PHE A 108 9.42 47.50 11.92
C PHE A 108 10.60 46.51 12.00
N GLN A 109 11.70 46.77 11.28
CA GLN A 109 12.89 45.92 11.32
C GLN A 109 13.67 46.06 12.63
N ASP A 110 13.62 47.24 13.26
CA ASP A 110 14.26 47.48 14.57
C ASP A 110 13.40 46.94 15.72
N ASP A 111 12.07 47.04 15.64
CA ASP A 111 11.14 46.69 16.72
C ASP A 111 10.81 45.19 16.79
N PHE A 112 10.86 44.47 15.66
CA PHE A 112 10.46 43.06 15.55
C PHE A 112 11.63 42.11 15.25
N VAL A 113 12.68 42.17 16.06
CA VAL A 113 13.78 41.19 16.00
C VAL A 113 13.34 39.89 16.70
N PRO A 114 13.49 38.70 16.09
CA PRO A 114 13.11 37.44 16.71
C PRO A 114 13.91 37.20 18.00
N GLN A 115 13.22 37.27 19.15
CA GLN A 115 13.81 36.99 20.45
C GLN A 115 13.88 35.47 20.68
N GLU A 116 15.06 34.99 21.07
CA GLU A 116 15.23 33.61 21.51
C GLU A 116 14.39 33.35 22.76
N ILE A 117 13.41 32.45 22.65
CA ILE A 117 12.54 32.06 23.75
C ILE A 117 13.35 31.19 24.72
N LYS A 118 13.85 31.79 25.80
CA LYS A 118 14.51 31.03 26.87
C LYS A 118 13.45 30.24 27.65
N PRO A 119 13.59 28.91 27.79
CA PRO A 119 12.65 28.12 28.58
C PRO A 119 12.67 28.60 30.04
N ARG A 120 11.50 28.99 30.56
CA ARG A 120 11.35 29.48 31.92
C ARG A 120 11.65 28.35 32.90
N GLN A 121 12.62 28.55 33.80
CA GLN A 121 12.87 27.62 34.89
C GLN A 121 11.64 27.56 35.80
N SER A 122 11.16 26.35 36.07
CA SER A 122 10.00 26.15 36.93
C SER A 122 10.42 26.37 38.39
N PHE A 123 9.72 27.26 39.09
CA PHE A 123 9.88 27.46 40.54
C PHE A 123 9.18 26.36 41.36
N LYS A 124 8.91 25.21 40.75
CA LYS A 124 8.30 24.08 41.44
C LYS A 124 9.40 23.44 42.30
N PRO A 125 9.21 23.28 43.62
CA PRO A 125 10.20 22.60 44.44
C PRO A 125 10.43 21.20 43.85
N SER A 126 11.69 20.89 43.54
CA SER A 126 12.06 19.55 43.08
C SER A 126 11.60 18.56 44.15
N PRO A 127 10.90 17.46 43.80
CA PRO A 127 10.51 16.46 44.78
C PRO A 127 11.77 15.75 45.30
N VAL A 128 12.36 16.29 46.36
CA VAL A 128 13.49 15.67 47.06
C VAL A 128 12.93 14.54 47.91
N VAL A 129 12.72 13.39 47.28
CA VAL A 129 12.49 12.13 48.00
C VAL A 129 13.81 11.77 48.66
N LYS A 130 13.86 11.80 50.00
CA LYS A 130 15.01 11.31 50.78
C LYS A 130 15.16 9.81 50.53
N ARG A 131 15.97 9.41 49.56
CA ARG A 131 16.33 8.01 49.35
C ARG A 131 17.29 7.59 50.46
N SER A 132 17.00 6.50 51.17
CA SER A 132 17.94 5.94 52.13
C SER A 132 19.24 5.56 51.42
N ILE A 133 20.38 5.97 52.01
CA ILE A 133 21.74 5.70 51.50
C ILE A 133 22.12 4.22 51.66
N VAL A 134 21.30 3.42 52.35
CA VAL A 134 21.52 1.99 52.52
C VAL A 134 21.30 1.27 51.19
N PRO A 135 22.33 0.60 50.63
CA PRO A 135 22.18 -0.18 49.41
C PRO A 135 21.25 -1.37 49.68
N PHE A 136 20.31 -1.60 48.77
CA PHE A 136 19.44 -2.77 48.82
C PHE A 136 20.23 -4.01 48.37
N ASN A 137 20.48 -4.95 49.29
CA ASN A 137 21.08 -6.25 48.97
C ASN A 137 20.04 -7.14 48.27
N GLY A 138 20.00 -7.05 46.95
CA GLY A 138 19.07 -7.77 46.06
C GLY A 138 19.62 -9.08 45.48
N ASP A 139 20.66 -9.65 46.09
CA ASP A 139 21.28 -10.90 45.65
C ASP A 139 20.52 -12.08 46.26
N THR A 140 19.55 -12.59 45.51
CA THR A 140 18.83 -13.82 45.85
C THR A 140 19.71 -15.03 45.55
N SER A 141 19.53 -16.14 46.27
CA SER A 141 20.25 -17.40 46.02
C SER A 141 20.23 -17.80 44.54
N HIS A 142 19.09 -17.61 43.88
CA HIS A 142 18.94 -17.87 42.45
C HIS A 142 19.90 -17.08 41.56
N ARG A 143 20.19 -15.80 41.88
CA ARG A 143 21.14 -14.98 41.11
C ARG A 143 22.59 -15.42 41.31
N LEU A 144 22.91 -15.98 42.47
CA LEU A 144 24.25 -16.51 42.78
C LEU A 144 24.46 -17.88 42.15
N ASP A 145 23.42 -18.73 42.11
CA ASP A 145 23.52 -20.12 41.64
C ASP A 145 23.43 -20.24 40.11
N TYR A 146 22.69 -19.36 39.43
CA TYR A 146 22.44 -19.43 37.98
C TYR A 146 23.15 -18.29 37.24
N VAL A 147 24.48 -18.36 37.20
CA VAL A 147 25.31 -17.45 36.39
C VAL A 147 25.59 -18.09 35.03
N PRO A 148 25.44 -17.35 33.91
CA PRO A 148 25.72 -17.89 32.58
C PRO A 148 27.21 -18.25 32.44
N TYR A 149 27.50 -19.56 32.36
CA TYR A 149 28.85 -20.07 32.07
C TYR A 149 29.11 -20.03 30.56
N GLN A 150 30.27 -19.50 30.16
CA GLN A 150 30.73 -19.59 28.77
C GLN A 150 31.07 -21.04 28.44
N LEU A 151 30.30 -21.65 27.53
CA LEU A 151 30.54 -23.01 27.05
C LEU A 151 31.85 -23.05 26.25
N GLU A 152 32.71 -24.01 26.59
CA GLU A 152 33.95 -24.24 25.86
C GLU A 152 33.66 -24.58 24.38
N PHE A 153 34.43 -23.96 23.48
CA PHE A 153 34.28 -24.13 22.03
C PHE A 153 34.73 -25.54 21.62
N LYS A 154 33.78 -26.42 21.30
CA LYS A 154 34.07 -27.76 20.78
C LYS A 154 34.42 -27.67 19.30
N PHE A 155 35.67 -27.98 18.94
CA PHE A 155 36.10 -28.09 17.54
C PHE A 155 35.25 -29.16 16.81
N ALA A 156 34.62 -28.77 15.71
CA ALA A 156 33.83 -29.67 14.88
C ALA A 156 34.75 -30.65 14.15
N ARG A 157 34.64 -31.94 14.47
CA ARG A 157 35.29 -33.01 13.70
C ARG A 157 34.65 -33.07 12.30
N PRO A 158 35.44 -33.26 11.22
CA PRO A 158 34.87 -33.42 9.89
C PRO A 158 33.99 -34.68 9.85
N LYS A 159 32.78 -34.57 9.28
CA LYS A 159 31.84 -35.69 9.13
C LYS A 159 32.41 -36.71 8.15
N GLU A 160 32.60 -37.96 8.58
CA GLU A 160 32.90 -39.08 7.68
C GLU A 160 31.73 -39.28 6.71
N VAL A 161 32.05 -39.29 5.42
CA VAL A 161 31.07 -39.48 4.34
C VAL A 161 30.92 -40.97 4.06
N TYR A 162 29.74 -41.50 4.33
CA TYR A 162 29.36 -42.90 4.12
C TYR A 162 29.32 -43.25 2.62
N LYS A 163 29.87 -44.41 2.24
CA LYS A 163 29.74 -44.99 0.90
C LYS A 163 28.78 -46.19 0.94
N PRO A 164 27.55 -46.09 0.40
CA PRO A 164 26.62 -47.21 0.37
C PRO A 164 27.04 -48.27 -0.65
N THR A 165 26.78 -49.54 -0.30
CA THR A 165 26.96 -50.70 -1.19
C THR A 165 25.81 -50.79 -2.20
N ASN A 166 26.13 -51.02 -3.48
CA ASN A 166 25.18 -51.04 -4.60
C ASN A 166 24.38 -52.35 -4.78
N GLN A 167 24.24 -53.17 -3.73
CA GLN A 167 23.52 -54.44 -3.83
C GLN A 167 22.04 -54.22 -3.47
N PRO A 168 21.08 -54.44 -4.39
CA PRO A 168 19.66 -54.28 -4.09
C PRO A 168 19.22 -55.34 -3.09
N PHE A 169 18.45 -54.92 -2.09
CA PHE A 169 17.91 -55.78 -1.05
C PHE A 169 16.56 -56.36 -1.50
N GLU A 170 16.45 -57.68 -1.52
CA GLU A 170 15.19 -58.37 -1.84
C GLU A 170 14.30 -58.44 -0.59
N ASP A 171 13.39 -57.47 -0.46
CA ASP A 171 12.52 -57.24 0.73
C ASP A 171 11.18 -58.01 0.70
N LEU A 172 11.05 -59.00 -0.17
CA LEU A 172 9.81 -59.75 -0.34
C LEU A 172 9.90 -61.11 0.35
N THR A 173 9.54 -61.12 1.63
CA THR A 173 9.32 -62.35 2.40
C THR A 173 8.06 -63.07 1.89
N THR A 174 8.02 -64.40 1.95
CA THR A 174 6.91 -65.25 1.46
C THR A 174 5.54 -64.81 1.98
N HIS A 175 5.44 -64.42 3.26
CA HIS A 175 4.22 -63.89 3.85
C HIS A 175 3.67 -62.64 3.12
N ARG A 176 4.54 -61.76 2.64
CA ARG A 176 4.13 -60.55 1.89
C ARG A 176 3.59 -60.90 0.50
N TYR A 177 4.10 -61.98 -0.10
CA TYR A 177 3.63 -62.47 -1.39
C TYR A 177 2.26 -63.12 -1.29
N ASP A 178 2.00 -63.89 -0.22
CA ASP A 178 0.79 -64.71 -0.11
C ASP A 178 -0.44 -63.94 0.41
N PHE A 179 -0.24 -62.84 1.15
CA PHE A 179 -1.32 -62.07 1.78
C PHE A 179 -1.51 -60.67 1.16
N GLN A 180 -1.73 -60.59 -0.15
CA GLN A 180 -1.89 -59.31 -0.85
C GLN A 180 -3.30 -58.67 -0.72
N GLY A 181 -4.22 -59.30 0.02
CA GLY A 181 -5.54 -58.75 0.34
C GLY A 181 -6.43 -58.49 -0.88
N LEU A 182 -7.28 -59.46 -1.25
CA LEU A 182 -8.26 -59.25 -2.33
C LEU A 182 -9.42 -58.35 -1.85
N VAL A 183 -9.83 -57.42 -2.70
CA VAL A 183 -10.86 -56.41 -2.42
C VAL A 183 -12.25 -57.06 -2.44
N GLY A 184 -12.91 -57.16 -1.29
CA GLY A 184 -14.29 -57.62 -1.17
C GLY A 184 -15.30 -56.48 -1.35
N GLU A 185 -16.44 -56.76 -1.99
CA GLU A 185 -17.54 -55.80 -2.13
C GLU A 185 -18.17 -55.45 -0.78
N THR A 186 -18.41 -54.16 -0.55
CA THR A 186 -18.84 -53.61 0.75
C THR A 186 -20.33 -53.86 1.02
N ALA A 187 -20.66 -54.38 2.21
CA ALA A 187 -22.02 -54.64 2.65
C ALA A 187 -22.85 -53.35 2.86
N LYS A 188 -24.14 -53.38 2.48
CA LYS A 188 -25.07 -52.25 2.63
C LYS A 188 -25.52 -52.11 4.10
N ILE A 189 -25.35 -50.91 4.65
CA ILE A 189 -25.60 -50.58 6.06
C ILE A 189 -27.09 -50.23 6.29
N CYS A 190 -27.77 -50.95 7.18
CA CYS A 190 -29.15 -50.68 7.62
C CYS A 190 -29.19 -49.67 8.77
N ARG A 191 -28.99 -48.37 8.49
CA ARG A 191 -29.25 -47.28 9.47
C ARG A 191 -30.67 -46.72 9.27
N PRO A 192 -31.44 -46.48 10.34
CA PRO A 192 -32.73 -45.79 10.20
C PRO A 192 -32.51 -44.34 9.73
N PRO A 193 -33.42 -43.80 8.89
CA PRO A 193 -33.26 -42.47 8.33
C PRO A 193 -33.35 -41.40 9.43
N TYR A 194 -32.37 -40.49 9.45
CA TYR A 194 -32.31 -39.36 10.37
C TYR A 194 -33.35 -38.31 9.99
N THR A 195 -34.47 -38.28 10.73
CA THR A 195 -35.47 -37.23 10.60
C THR A 195 -34.98 -35.98 11.32
N ARG A 196 -34.58 -34.95 10.56
CA ARG A 196 -34.25 -33.63 11.12
C ARG A 196 -35.50 -33.03 11.74
N VAL A 197 -35.56 -32.95 13.07
CA VAL A 197 -36.53 -32.10 13.76
C VAL A 197 -36.08 -30.66 13.58
N THR A 198 -36.69 -29.95 12.65
CA THR A 198 -36.45 -28.52 12.43
C THR A 198 -37.05 -27.76 13.62
N GLN A 199 -36.21 -27.35 14.58
CA GLN A 199 -36.62 -26.45 15.66
C GLN A 199 -36.75 -25.03 15.09
N ASN A 200 -37.87 -24.75 14.41
CA ASN A 200 -38.22 -23.41 13.94
C ASN A 200 -38.86 -22.60 15.07
N ALA A 201 -38.17 -22.45 16.19
CA ALA A 201 -38.57 -21.52 17.24
C ALA A 201 -37.50 -20.42 17.32
N HIS A 202 -37.85 -19.22 16.88
CA HIS A 202 -36.96 -18.07 16.95
C HIS A 202 -36.76 -17.68 18.43
N PHE A 203 -35.50 -17.67 18.85
CA PHE A 203 -35.10 -17.25 20.19
C PHE A 203 -35.15 -15.73 20.28
N GLU A 204 -36.09 -15.18 21.04
CA GLU A 204 -36.15 -13.76 21.38
C GLU A 204 -35.11 -13.43 22.45
N GLY A 205 -33.89 -13.13 21.98
CA GLY A 205 -32.75 -12.75 22.81
C GLY A 205 -32.47 -11.24 22.81
N SER A 206 -33.48 -10.39 23.02
CA SER A 206 -33.24 -8.98 23.33
C SER A 206 -33.03 -8.83 24.84
N THR A 207 -31.89 -8.27 25.23
CA THR A 207 -31.63 -7.94 26.63
C THR A 207 -32.15 -6.52 26.90
N GLU A 208 -32.61 -6.29 28.12
CA GLU A 208 -33.12 -4.99 28.61
C GLU A 208 -32.14 -3.82 28.39
N PHE A 209 -30.83 -4.09 28.38
CA PHE A 209 -29.80 -3.12 28.00
C PHE A 209 -29.91 -2.69 26.52
N ARG A 210 -30.14 -3.63 25.60
CA ARG A 210 -30.26 -3.36 24.16
C ARG A 210 -31.54 -2.61 23.82
N GLU A 211 -32.61 -2.82 24.60
CA GLU A 211 -33.86 -2.06 24.47
C GLU A 211 -33.74 -0.65 25.06
N SER A 212 -33.04 -0.48 26.18
CA SER A 212 -32.94 0.81 26.89
C SER A 212 -31.95 1.80 26.25
N PHE A 213 -30.89 1.32 25.59
CA PHE A 213 -29.82 2.16 25.03
C PHE A 213 -29.80 2.12 23.51
N GLN A 214 -30.87 2.61 22.88
CA GLN A 214 -30.88 2.84 21.45
C GLN A 214 -30.13 4.15 21.09
N PRO A 215 -29.44 4.21 19.95
CA PRO A 215 -28.80 5.43 19.48
C PRO A 215 -29.88 6.47 19.12
N TRP A 216 -30.02 7.49 19.95
CA TRP A 216 -30.90 8.63 19.69
C TRP A 216 -30.17 9.61 18.77
N GLU A 217 -30.77 9.97 17.63
CA GLU A 217 -30.22 11.02 16.78
C GLU A 217 -30.34 12.37 17.50
N ILE A 218 -29.19 12.92 17.92
CA ILE A 218 -29.13 14.23 18.55
C ILE A 218 -29.18 15.27 17.41
N PRO A 219 -30.22 16.13 17.34
CA PRO A 219 -30.25 17.18 16.34
C PRO A 219 -29.05 18.11 16.55
N ALA A 220 -28.40 18.49 15.44
CA ALA A 220 -27.25 19.37 15.49
C ALA A 220 -27.62 20.69 16.20
N PRO A 221 -26.79 21.18 17.14
CA PRO A 221 -27.08 22.41 17.86
C PRO A 221 -27.18 23.57 16.86
N GLU A 222 -28.30 24.28 16.89
CA GLU A 222 -28.53 25.42 16.01
C GLU A 222 -27.48 26.49 16.29
N ALA A 223 -26.64 26.77 15.29
CA ALA A 223 -25.59 27.75 15.41
C ALA A 223 -26.23 29.13 15.67
N LYS A 224 -25.95 29.71 16.85
CA LYS A 224 -26.39 31.06 17.19
C LYS A 224 -25.83 32.02 16.14
N LYS A 225 -26.71 32.63 15.35
CA LYS A 225 -26.32 33.67 14.40
C LYS A 225 -25.65 34.81 15.19
N PRO A 226 -24.46 35.27 14.79
CA PRO A 226 -23.83 36.41 15.43
C PRO A 226 -24.79 37.61 15.34
N GLN A 227 -24.96 38.33 16.45
CA GLN A 227 -25.79 39.54 16.45
C GLN A 227 -25.23 40.52 15.43
N GLU A 228 -26.10 40.95 14.51
CA GLU A 228 -25.76 41.95 13.51
C GLU A 228 -25.45 43.29 14.20
N TYR A 229 -24.30 43.87 13.85
CA TYR A 229 -23.83 45.09 14.47
C TYR A 229 -24.75 46.26 14.11
N VAL A 230 -25.38 46.85 15.13
CA VAL A 230 -26.13 48.10 14.99
C VAL A 230 -25.19 49.26 15.28
N PRO A 231 -24.77 50.06 14.27
CA PRO A 231 -23.92 51.22 14.51
C PRO A 231 -24.64 52.23 15.40
N PRO A 232 -23.93 52.91 16.32
CA PRO A 232 -24.51 53.95 17.16
C PRO A 232 -25.09 55.07 16.29
N ALA A 233 -26.32 55.48 16.57
CA ALA A 233 -27.00 56.58 15.90
C ALA A 233 -26.40 57.92 16.36
N GLY A 234 -25.20 58.23 15.87
CA GLY A 234 -24.53 59.50 16.09
C GLY A 234 -23.77 59.90 14.84
N THR A 235 -24.12 61.04 14.25
CA THR A 235 -23.34 61.61 13.15
C THR A 235 -22.07 62.21 13.73
N MET A 236 -20.92 61.60 13.40
CA MET A 236 -19.61 62.14 13.77
C MET A 236 -19.38 63.45 13.03
N GLN A 237 -19.04 64.53 13.76
CA GLN A 237 -18.65 65.79 13.11
C GLN A 237 -17.28 65.63 12.45
N LEU A 238 -17.30 65.50 11.12
CA LEU A 238 -16.12 65.25 10.28
C LEU A 238 -15.49 66.54 9.75
N ASN A 239 -16.09 67.70 10.01
CA ASN A 239 -15.62 68.97 9.47
C ASN A 239 -14.55 69.55 10.40
N SER A 240 -13.30 69.57 9.93
CA SER A 240 -12.22 70.32 10.59
C SER A 240 -12.45 71.83 10.43
N THR A 241 -11.92 72.63 11.36
CA THR A 241 -12.00 74.10 11.29
C THR A 241 -11.49 74.63 9.95
N SER A 242 -10.42 74.05 9.39
CA SER A 242 -9.92 74.39 8.06
C SER A 242 -10.94 74.20 6.93
N HIS A 243 -11.81 73.19 7.00
CA HIS A 243 -12.82 72.92 5.99
C HIS A 243 -14.00 73.90 6.09
N LEU A 244 -14.27 74.41 7.30
CA LEU A 244 -15.28 75.46 7.53
C LEU A 244 -14.75 76.85 7.17
N ASP A 245 -13.46 77.11 7.42
CA ASP A 245 -12.86 78.45 7.26
C ASP A 245 -12.43 78.75 5.82
N TYR A 246 -12.08 77.73 5.02
CA TYR A 246 -11.60 77.89 3.63
C TYR A 246 -12.60 77.32 2.62
N VAL A 247 -13.73 78.01 2.46
CA VAL A 247 -14.73 77.66 1.43
C VAL A 247 -14.43 78.42 0.13
N PRO A 248 -14.49 77.78 -1.05
CA PRO A 248 -14.22 78.44 -2.32
C PRO A 248 -15.24 79.56 -2.58
N HIS A 249 -14.77 80.81 -2.55
CA HIS A 249 -15.57 81.97 -2.92
C HIS A 249 -15.60 82.14 -4.44
N GLN A 250 -16.79 82.14 -5.02
CA GLN A 250 -16.95 82.44 -6.45
C GLN A 250 -16.73 83.93 -6.70
N THR A 251 -15.55 84.28 -7.23
CA THR A 251 -15.27 85.63 -7.72
C THR A 251 -15.89 85.81 -9.10
N THR A 252 -16.63 86.90 -9.32
CA THR A 252 -17.10 87.28 -10.65
C THR A 252 -15.93 87.70 -11.51
N ARG A 253 -15.71 86.99 -12.63
CA ARG A 253 -14.60 87.28 -13.55
C ARG A 253 -14.95 88.51 -14.38
N VAL A 254 -14.25 89.62 -14.16
CA VAL A 254 -14.37 90.83 -15.00
C VAL A 254 -13.95 90.48 -16.43
N SER A 255 -14.84 90.70 -17.38
CA SER A 255 -14.56 90.49 -18.81
C SER A 255 -13.60 91.58 -19.32
N PRO A 256 -12.53 91.21 -20.05
CA PRO A 256 -11.66 92.21 -20.66
C PRO A 256 -12.40 92.95 -21.77
N ILE A 257 -12.44 94.28 -21.69
CA ILE A 257 -12.99 95.14 -22.75
C ILE A 257 -12.06 95.03 -23.96
N ARG A 258 -12.50 94.32 -25.00
CA ARG A 258 -11.83 94.29 -26.32
C ARG A 258 -12.79 94.83 -27.39
N PRO A 259 -12.31 95.63 -28.35
CA PRO A 259 -13.15 96.11 -29.44
C PRO A 259 -13.65 94.94 -30.29
N VAL A 260 -14.92 95.00 -30.69
CA VAL A 260 -15.58 93.96 -31.48
C VAL A 260 -14.95 93.91 -32.87
N SER A 261 -14.06 92.95 -33.11
CA SER A 261 -13.54 92.69 -34.46
C SER A 261 -14.65 92.07 -35.30
N GLN A 262 -15.15 92.79 -36.31
CA GLN A 262 -15.99 92.20 -37.35
C GLN A 262 -15.14 91.20 -38.15
N ARG A 263 -15.20 89.92 -37.78
CA ARG A 263 -14.61 88.85 -38.60
C ARG A 263 -15.51 88.63 -39.82
N ARG A 264 -15.03 88.99 -41.00
CA ARG A 264 -15.60 88.50 -42.27
C ARG A 264 -15.27 87.01 -42.39
N ASN A 265 -16.24 86.15 -42.12
CA ASN A 265 -16.12 84.73 -42.41
C ASN A 265 -16.39 84.52 -43.90
N TYR A 266 -15.33 84.25 -44.66
CA TYR A 266 -15.43 83.67 -45.99
C TYR A 266 -15.20 82.16 -45.83
N ASN A 267 -16.29 81.41 -45.65
CA ASN A 267 -16.24 79.96 -45.53
C ASN A 267 -16.21 79.34 -46.93
N PHE A 268 -15.01 79.17 -47.50
CA PHE A 268 -14.82 78.21 -48.58
C PHE A 268 -14.41 76.86 -47.96
N PRO A 269 -15.17 75.77 -48.19
CA PRO A 269 -14.81 74.46 -47.66
C PRO A 269 -13.54 73.98 -48.37
N PHE A 270 -12.44 73.93 -47.62
CA PHE A 270 -11.18 73.36 -48.09
C PHE A 270 -11.38 71.85 -48.29
N GLN A 271 -11.36 71.38 -49.54
CA GLN A 271 -11.46 69.97 -49.91
C GLN A 271 -10.12 69.24 -49.67
N GLY A 272 -9.59 69.36 -48.44
CA GLY A 272 -8.32 68.77 -48.02
C GLY A 272 -8.42 67.28 -47.76
N LYS A 273 -8.65 66.49 -48.81
CA LYS A 273 -8.40 65.04 -48.79
C LYS A 273 -7.10 64.78 -49.54
N SER A 274 -5.98 64.77 -48.81
CA SER A 274 -4.71 64.31 -49.37
C SER A 274 -4.73 62.79 -49.49
N THR A 275 -4.07 62.25 -50.51
CA THR A 275 -3.92 60.79 -50.72
C THR A 275 -3.38 60.09 -49.47
N THR A 276 -2.44 60.73 -48.76
CA THR A 276 -1.91 60.25 -47.49
C THR A 276 -2.98 60.02 -46.41
N LYS A 277 -4.06 60.80 -46.41
CA LYS A 277 -5.14 60.63 -45.42
C LYS A 277 -6.10 59.50 -45.81
N GLU A 278 -6.21 59.19 -47.11
CA GLU A 278 -7.04 58.09 -47.62
C GLU A 278 -6.30 56.75 -47.58
N ASP A 279 -4.99 56.74 -47.84
CA ASP A 279 -4.17 55.52 -47.87
C ASP A 279 -3.78 55.00 -46.47
N PHE A 280 -3.87 55.83 -45.44
CA PHE A 280 -3.54 55.48 -44.05
C PHE A 280 -4.71 55.73 -43.09
N PRO A 281 -5.82 54.98 -43.19
CA PRO A 281 -6.85 55.01 -42.16
C PRO A 281 -6.30 54.47 -40.84
N ALA A 282 -6.90 54.87 -39.72
CA ALA A 282 -6.56 54.30 -38.42
C ALA A 282 -7.01 52.83 -38.36
N TRP A 283 -6.11 51.92 -38.71
CA TRP A 283 -6.36 50.48 -38.63
C TRP A 283 -6.55 50.08 -37.16
N GLU A 284 -7.65 49.39 -36.86
CA GLU A 284 -7.86 48.80 -35.52
C GLU A 284 -6.73 47.80 -35.24
N CYS A 285 -5.86 48.16 -34.30
CA CYS A 285 -4.82 47.26 -33.83
C CYS A 285 -5.48 46.13 -33.04
N CYS A 286 -5.76 45.01 -33.70
CA CYS A 286 -6.06 43.75 -33.04
C CYS A 286 -4.82 43.37 -32.22
N ARG A 287 -4.81 43.70 -30.92
CA ARG A 287 -3.80 43.20 -30.01
C ARG A 287 -3.83 41.68 -30.11
N GLN A 288 -2.72 41.08 -30.55
CA GLN A 288 -2.57 39.63 -30.46
C GLN A 288 -2.81 39.25 -29.00
N GLY A 289 -3.79 38.37 -28.77
CA GLY A 289 -4.11 37.89 -27.43
C GLY A 289 -2.84 37.37 -26.77
N LEU A 290 -2.73 37.55 -25.44
CA LEU A 290 -1.63 37.02 -24.64
C LEU A 290 -1.31 35.59 -25.10
N ILE A 291 -0.07 35.37 -25.53
CA ILE A 291 0.44 34.02 -25.84
C ILE A 291 0.40 33.27 -24.52
N LYS A 292 -0.67 32.50 -24.31
CA LYS A 292 -0.74 31.54 -23.22
C LYS A 292 0.37 30.53 -23.50
N GLN A 293 1.42 30.55 -22.68
CA GLN A 293 2.41 29.48 -22.66
C GLN A 293 1.63 28.16 -22.56
N GLN A 294 1.68 27.35 -23.61
CA GLN A 294 1.16 25.99 -23.52
C GLN A 294 1.95 25.31 -22.40
N GLN A 295 1.25 24.68 -21.45
CA GLN A 295 1.90 23.90 -20.41
C GLN A 295 2.78 22.88 -21.11
N GLN A 296 4.10 23.08 -21.04
CA GLN A 296 5.10 22.31 -21.78
C GLN A 296 5.13 20.84 -21.34
N ILE A 297 4.45 20.53 -20.23
CA ILE A 297 4.22 19.20 -19.69
C ILE A 297 2.75 19.16 -19.24
N PRO A 298 1.89 18.28 -19.80
CA PRO A 298 0.55 18.10 -19.27
C PRO A 298 0.65 17.62 -17.82
N ASN A 299 -0.20 18.14 -16.93
CA ASN A 299 -0.32 17.63 -15.57
C ASN A 299 -0.44 16.10 -15.61
N PRO A 300 0.33 15.35 -14.81
CA PRO A 300 0.28 13.89 -14.83
C PRO A 300 -1.15 13.44 -14.54
N SER A 301 -1.83 12.87 -15.54
CA SER A 301 -3.24 12.45 -15.43
C SER A 301 -3.38 11.05 -14.83
N GLY A 302 -2.29 10.48 -14.32
CA GLY A 302 -2.26 9.16 -13.68
C GLY A 302 -2.37 9.30 -12.16
N LYS A 303 -3.29 8.57 -11.55
CA LYS A 303 -3.29 8.38 -10.10
C LYS A 303 -2.04 7.58 -9.73
N PHE A 304 -1.30 8.04 -8.72
CA PHE A 304 -0.15 7.31 -8.19
C PHE A 304 -0.66 6.18 -7.30
N ASP A 305 -0.51 4.92 -7.76
CA ASP A 305 -1.04 3.75 -7.05
C ASP A 305 -0.34 3.47 -5.71
N GLY A 306 0.87 4.02 -5.49
CA GLY A 306 1.52 4.03 -4.18
C GLY A 306 1.81 2.66 -3.59
N TRP A 307 1.99 1.62 -4.41
CA TRP A 307 2.34 0.28 -3.92
C TRP A 307 3.86 0.18 -3.75
N SER A 308 4.30 0.09 -2.49
CA SER A 308 5.68 -0.30 -2.19
C SER A 308 5.85 -1.80 -2.44
N THR A 309 7.05 -2.22 -2.81
CA THR A 309 7.40 -3.65 -2.98
C THR A 309 7.08 -4.46 -1.72
N SER A 310 7.22 -3.87 -0.53
CA SER A 310 6.81 -4.51 0.71
C SER A 310 5.30 -4.79 0.76
N ARG A 311 4.46 -3.85 0.32
CA ARG A 311 3.00 -4.00 0.37
C ARG A 311 2.47 -4.94 -0.70
N SER A 312 3.18 -5.08 -1.83
CA SER A 312 2.86 -6.09 -2.85
C SER A 312 3.33 -7.50 -2.46
N HIS A 313 4.43 -7.62 -1.71
CA HIS A 313 5.03 -8.92 -1.39
C HIS A 313 4.58 -9.51 -0.04
N TYR A 314 4.09 -8.70 0.90
CA TYR A 314 3.60 -9.16 2.20
C TYR A 314 2.08 -9.02 2.30
N VAL A 315 1.36 -9.88 1.57
CA VAL A 315 -0.10 -10.01 1.62
C VAL A 315 -0.45 -11.20 2.52
N PRO A 316 -1.50 -11.13 3.36
CA PRO A 316 -1.93 -12.27 4.16
C PRO A 316 -2.31 -13.43 3.25
N HIS A 317 -1.55 -14.52 3.31
CA HIS A 317 -1.90 -15.76 2.65
C HIS A 317 -2.86 -16.55 3.53
N GLU A 318 -3.90 -17.13 2.93
CA GLU A 318 -4.76 -18.07 3.62
C GLU A 318 -3.92 -19.25 4.11
N LEU A 319 -3.87 -19.42 5.44
CA LEU A 319 -3.14 -20.52 6.04
C LEU A 319 -3.93 -21.80 5.77
N ILE A 320 -3.43 -22.63 4.86
CA ILE A 320 -3.97 -23.97 4.63
C ILE A 320 -3.72 -24.77 5.91
N PRO A 321 -4.76 -25.20 6.64
CA PRO A 321 -4.59 -26.02 7.82
C PRO A 321 -3.88 -27.31 7.43
N THR A 322 -2.74 -27.60 8.07
CA THR A 322 -1.99 -28.83 7.78
C THR A 322 -2.81 -30.01 8.28
N GLU A 323 -3.36 -30.80 7.35
CA GLU A 323 -4.02 -32.05 7.69
C GLU A 323 -2.99 -33.01 8.28
N SER A 324 -3.30 -33.59 9.44
CA SER A 324 -2.38 -34.54 10.06
C SER A 324 -2.34 -35.82 9.24
N CYS A 325 -1.17 -36.20 8.72
CA CYS A 325 -0.95 -37.52 8.11
C CYS A 325 -0.99 -38.68 9.14
N LYS A 326 -1.54 -38.45 10.34
CA LYS A 326 -1.76 -39.50 11.31
C LYS A 326 -2.86 -40.39 10.75
N PRO A 327 -2.63 -41.72 10.61
CA PRO A 327 -3.70 -42.62 10.21
C PRO A 327 -4.86 -42.41 11.18
N ALA A 328 -6.06 -42.20 10.64
CA ALA A 328 -7.26 -42.14 11.46
C ALA A 328 -7.27 -43.35 12.39
N HIS A 329 -7.65 -43.16 13.65
CA HIS A 329 -7.84 -44.26 14.60
C HIS A 329 -9.04 -45.12 14.15
N ALA A 330 -8.89 -45.81 13.03
CA ALA A 330 -9.77 -46.86 12.60
C ALA A 330 -9.56 -48.00 13.59
N LEU A 331 -10.58 -48.27 14.40
CA LEU A 331 -10.63 -49.47 15.21
C LEU A 331 -10.38 -50.65 14.27
N LEU A 332 -9.35 -51.44 14.56
CA LEU A 332 -8.97 -52.60 13.77
C LEU A 332 -10.04 -53.67 13.98
N THR A 333 -11.14 -53.61 13.23
CA THR A 333 -12.23 -54.57 13.33
C THR A 333 -11.83 -55.82 12.56
N SER A 334 -11.38 -56.86 13.27
CA SER A 334 -11.19 -58.18 12.68
C SER A 334 -12.55 -58.77 12.30
N SER A 335 -12.73 -59.16 11.04
CA SER A 335 -13.93 -59.85 10.55
C SER A 335 -14.02 -61.32 10.97
N ALA A 336 -12.97 -61.85 11.61
CA ALA A 336 -12.96 -63.18 12.18
C ALA A 336 -13.91 -63.20 13.40
N PRO A 337 -14.91 -64.10 13.43
CA PRO A 337 -15.71 -64.32 14.62
C PRO A 337 -14.78 -64.66 15.79
N PHE A 338 -14.99 -64.02 16.93
CA PHE A 338 -14.25 -64.35 18.15
C PHE A 338 -14.63 -65.77 18.56
N ASP A 339 -13.66 -66.67 18.58
CA ASP A 339 -13.86 -68.03 19.08
C ASP A 339 -13.90 -67.97 20.61
N ASP A 340 -15.12 -67.88 21.14
CA ASP A 340 -15.42 -67.77 22.57
C ASP A 340 -15.45 -69.13 23.27
N THR A 341 -15.05 -70.20 22.56
CA THR A 341 -15.04 -71.55 23.11
C THR A 341 -13.82 -71.75 24.02
N THR A 342 -14.10 -71.99 25.30
CA THR A 342 -13.07 -72.38 26.27
C THR A 342 -12.93 -73.90 26.29
N VAL A 343 -11.74 -74.41 26.64
CA VAL A 343 -11.50 -75.85 26.83
C VAL A 343 -12.53 -76.47 27.79
N TYR A 344 -12.91 -75.73 28.84
CA TYR A 344 -13.95 -76.15 29.79
C TYR A 344 -15.31 -76.36 29.13
N SER A 345 -15.75 -75.46 28.25
CA SER A 345 -17.03 -75.60 27.53
C SER A 345 -17.06 -76.77 26.54
N LEU A 346 -15.91 -77.16 25.98
CA LEU A 346 -15.79 -78.32 25.10
C LEU A 346 -15.79 -79.63 25.91
N ASP A 347 -15.08 -79.66 27.03
CA ASP A 347 -14.86 -80.89 27.81
C ASP A 347 -16.04 -81.25 28.73
N TYR A 348 -16.79 -80.26 29.22
CA TYR A 348 -17.88 -80.43 30.18
C TYR A 348 -19.27 -80.26 29.55
N THR A 349 -19.52 -80.99 28.47
CA THR A 349 -20.89 -81.14 27.94
C THR A 349 -21.70 -82.15 28.76
N PRO A 350 -23.03 -81.99 28.87
CA PRO A 350 -23.88 -82.87 29.66
C PRO A 350 -23.84 -84.31 29.12
N LYS A 351 -23.12 -85.18 29.82
CA LYS A 351 -23.00 -86.59 29.46
C LYS A 351 -24.31 -87.29 29.78
N LYS A 352 -24.88 -88.01 28.80
CA LYS A 352 -26.04 -88.88 29.04
C LYS A 352 -25.67 -89.90 30.12
N GLN A 353 -26.36 -89.86 31.25
CA GLN A 353 -26.17 -90.86 32.30
C GLN A 353 -26.68 -92.20 31.77
N GLY A 354 -25.78 -93.17 31.60
CA GLY A 354 -26.15 -94.53 31.25
C GLY A 354 -26.80 -95.21 32.44
N THR A 355 -28.01 -95.73 32.28
CA THR A 355 -28.71 -96.51 33.30
C THR A 355 -27.90 -97.77 33.61
N CYS A 356 -27.59 -98.04 34.88
CA CYS A 356 -26.83 -99.21 35.29
C CYS A 356 -27.57 -100.49 34.85
N PRO A 357 -26.90 -101.46 34.18
CA PRO A 357 -27.54 -102.72 33.78
C PRO A 357 -28.19 -103.49 34.94
N ALA A 358 -27.69 -103.31 36.17
CA ALA A 358 -28.24 -103.93 37.38
C ALA A 358 -29.58 -103.34 37.86
N SER A 359 -30.03 -102.21 37.31
CA SER A 359 -31.36 -101.66 37.62
C SER A 359 -32.48 -102.37 36.84
N TYR A 360 -32.15 -103.15 35.83
CA TYR A 360 -33.14 -103.90 35.07
C TYR A 360 -33.40 -105.24 35.76
N PRO A 361 -34.68 -105.67 35.93
CA PRO A 361 -35.01 -107.00 36.45
C PRO A 361 -34.48 -108.13 35.56
N SER A 362 -34.28 -107.85 34.27
CA SER A 362 -33.52 -108.69 33.34
C SER A 362 -32.58 -107.80 32.50
N PRO A 363 -31.26 -107.79 32.78
CA PRO A 363 -30.33 -106.94 32.04
C PRO A 363 -30.28 -107.34 30.55
N PRO A 364 -30.41 -106.38 29.62
CA PRO A 364 -30.36 -106.66 28.20
C PRO A 364 -29.01 -107.28 27.81
N GLY A 365 -29.03 -108.42 27.11
CA GLY A 365 -27.83 -109.16 26.71
C GLY A 365 -27.33 -110.18 27.75
N TYR A 366 -28.08 -110.45 28.81
CA TYR A 366 -27.78 -111.49 29.79
C TYR A 366 -28.99 -112.41 30.03
N ILE A 367 -28.75 -113.71 30.23
CA ILE A 367 -29.76 -114.72 30.56
C ILE A 367 -29.62 -115.08 32.04
N PHE A 368 -30.75 -115.19 32.74
CA PHE A 368 -30.79 -115.61 34.14
C PHE A 368 -30.35 -117.07 34.28
N GLU A 369 -29.41 -117.33 35.19
CA GLU A 369 -28.82 -118.65 35.39
C GLU A 369 -29.34 -119.32 36.66
N THR A 370 -29.15 -118.71 37.83
CA THR A 370 -29.59 -119.27 39.12
C THR A 370 -29.75 -118.18 40.20
N THR A 371 -30.55 -118.45 41.24
CA THR A 371 -30.63 -117.59 42.44
C THR A 371 -29.95 -118.27 43.61
N ASN A 372 -29.09 -117.53 44.33
CA ASN A 372 -28.42 -118.04 45.53
C ASN A 372 -29.39 -118.14 46.71
N SER A 373 -29.04 -118.91 47.75
CA SER A 373 -29.86 -119.06 48.98
C SER A 373 -30.09 -117.75 49.76
N ARG A 374 -29.32 -116.71 49.46
CA ARG A 374 -29.46 -115.34 49.99
C ARG A 374 -30.28 -114.40 49.10
N GLY A 375 -30.91 -114.90 48.03
CA GLY A 375 -31.79 -114.14 47.13
C GLY A 375 -31.09 -113.37 46.00
N HIS A 376 -29.78 -113.53 45.81
CA HIS A 376 -29.06 -112.91 44.69
C HIS A 376 -29.28 -113.65 43.38
N GLN A 377 -29.68 -112.94 42.32
CA GLN A 377 -29.86 -113.47 40.97
C GLN A 377 -28.54 -113.38 40.18
N PHE A 378 -28.08 -114.49 39.62
CA PHE A 378 -26.90 -114.54 38.73
C PHE A 378 -27.32 -114.59 37.27
N PHE A 379 -26.64 -113.83 36.43
CA PHE A 379 -26.91 -113.72 35.00
C PHE A 379 -25.65 -114.00 34.17
N ARG A 380 -25.80 -114.75 33.09
CA ARG A 380 -24.73 -115.08 32.13
C ARG A 380 -24.86 -114.24 30.86
N LYS A 381 -23.76 -113.67 30.37
CA LYS A 381 -23.73 -112.84 29.16
C LYS A 381 -24.04 -113.69 27.92
N VAL A 382 -24.98 -113.24 27.09
CA VAL A 382 -25.26 -113.84 25.78
C VAL A 382 -24.16 -113.39 24.82
N THR A 383 -23.33 -114.32 24.37
CA THR A 383 -22.41 -114.09 23.26
C THR A 383 -23.20 -114.21 21.95
N PRO A 384 -23.36 -113.15 21.14
CA PRO A 384 -23.96 -113.31 19.83
C PRO A 384 -23.05 -114.19 18.98
N ALA A 385 -23.62 -115.23 18.35
CA ALA A 385 -22.93 -115.99 17.32
C ALA A 385 -22.63 -115.02 16.16
N VAL A 386 -21.35 -114.88 15.83
CA VAL A 386 -20.90 -114.13 14.66
C VAL A 386 -21.34 -114.91 13.42
N GLU A 387 -22.41 -114.49 12.77
CA GLU A 387 -22.66 -114.89 11.39
C GLU A 387 -21.63 -114.18 10.52
N ALA A 388 -20.73 -114.96 9.92
CA ALA A 388 -19.74 -114.49 8.97
C ALA A 388 -20.42 -114.20 7.64
N PHE A 389 -20.40 -112.93 7.22
CA PHE A 389 -20.57 -112.51 5.82
C PHE A 389 -19.62 -111.36 5.52
#